data_AF-A0A2M7CR72-F1
#
_entry.id   AF-A0A2M7CR72-F1
#
_cell.length_a   1.000
_cell.length_b   1.000
_cell.length_c   1.000
_cell.angle_alpha   90.00
_cell.angle_beta   90.00
_cell.angle_gamma   90.00
#
_symmetry.space_group_name_H-M   'P 1'
#
loop_
_entity.id
_entity.type
_entity.pdbx_description
1 polymer ?
#
loop_
_entity_poly.entity_id
_entity_poly.type
_entity_poly.pdbx_seq_one_letter_code
_entity_poly.pdbx_strand_id
1 'polypeptide(L)' 'IGGNIPGKTAVVSTQIYGHVEAMEYAKAHWLAGTMVLFSFLILLLLGLFDHRKQPLRQ' A
#
# COMPACT_ATOMS: atom_id res chain seq x y z
N ILE A 1 -20.96 -8.89 -8.11
CA ILE A 1 -21.02 -7.41 -8.15
C ILE A 1 -20.67 -6.92 -6.74
N GLY A 2 -19.40 -7.10 -6.36
CA GLY A 2 -18.94 -6.78 -5.01
C GLY A 2 -18.56 -5.31 -4.96
N GLY A 3 -19.34 -4.50 -4.25
CA GLY A 3 -18.98 -3.11 -3.97
C GLY A 3 -17.97 -2.99 -2.83
N ASN A 4 -17.70 -1.75 -2.41
CA ASN A 4 -16.93 -1.43 -1.22
C ASN A 4 -17.73 -1.70 0.07
N ILE A 5 -18.13 -2.95 0.32
CA ILE A 5 -18.89 -3.31 1.54
C ILE A 5 -17.95 -3.22 2.74
N PRO A 6 -18.18 -2.29 3.69
CA PRO A 6 -17.32 -2.13 4.86
C PRO A 6 -17.20 -3.45 5.63
N GLY A 7 -15.97 -3.89 5.90
CA GLY A 7 -15.70 -5.09 6.71
C GLY A 7 -15.86 -6.44 5.99
N LYS A 8 -16.24 -6.48 4.71
CA LYS A 8 -16.29 -7.75 3.94
C LYS A 8 -15.42 -7.75 2.69
N THR A 9 -15.46 -6.68 1.91
CA THR A 9 -14.77 -6.59 0.61
C THR A 9 -14.11 -5.23 0.38
N ALA A 10 -14.06 -4.40 1.43
CA ALA A 10 -13.41 -3.09 1.37
C ALA A 10 -11.89 -3.24 1.31
N VAL A 11 -11.28 -2.57 0.33
CA VAL A 11 -9.83 -2.49 0.17
C VAL A 11 -9.37 -1.06 0.46
N VAL A 12 -8.07 -0.86 0.69
CA VAL A 12 -7.55 0.48 0.98
C VAL A 12 -7.72 1.42 -0.24
N SER A 13 -7.62 0.89 -1.46
CA SER A 13 -7.76 1.68 -2.69
C SER A 13 -9.17 2.26 -2.88
N THR A 14 -10.22 1.54 -2.49
CA THR A 14 -11.61 2.06 -2.57
C THR A 14 -11.86 3.18 -1.56
N GLN A 15 -11.14 3.19 -0.44
CA GLN A 15 -11.22 4.28 0.54
C GLN A 15 -10.53 5.56 0.03
N ILE A 16 -9.37 5.44 -0.62
CA ILE A 16 -8.69 6.59 -1.25
C ILE A 16 -9.60 7.21 -2.32
N TYR A 17 -10.26 6.38 -3.15
CA TYR A 17 -11.21 6.86 -4.15
C TYR A 17 -12.38 7.65 -3.51
N GLY A 18 -12.96 7.12 -2.43
CA GLY A 18 -14.02 7.81 -1.69
C GLY A 18 -13.58 9.16 -1.10
N HIS A 19 -12.34 9.26 -0.59
CA HIS A 19 -11.81 10.54 -0.11
C HIS A 19 -11.59 11.56 -1.24
N VAL A 20 -11.23 11.10 -2.43
CA VAL A 20 -11.12 11.97 -3.61
C VAL A 20 -12.49 12.45 -4.09
N GLU A 21 -13.49 11.55 -4.14
CA GLU A 21 -14.87 11.91 -4.51
C GLU A 21 -15.51 12.89 -3.50
N ALA A 22 -15.25 12.71 -2.21
CA ALA A 22 -15.72 13.61 -1.15
C ALA A 22 -14.95 14.95 -1.09
N MET A 23 -14.06 15.22 -2.05
CA MET A 23 -13.15 16.38 -2.09
C MET A 23 -12.25 16.52 -0.84
N GLU A 24 -12.06 15.44 -0.07
CA GLU A 24 -11.20 15.38 1.12
C GLU A 24 -9.76 15.01 0.76
N TYR A 25 -9.15 15.77 -0.14
CA TYR A 25 -7.81 15.49 -0.69
C TYR A 25 -6.72 15.36 0.37
N ALA A 26 -6.82 16.08 1.48
CA ALA A 26 -5.86 16.00 2.59
C ALA A 26 -5.84 14.59 3.22
N LYS A 27 -7.01 13.99 3.43
CA LYS A 27 -7.12 12.62 3.96
C LYS A 27 -6.68 11.58 2.94
N ALA A 28 -7.04 11.78 1.67
CA ALA A 28 -6.59 10.93 0.57
C ALA A 28 -5.05 10.90 0.46
N HIS A 29 -4.39 12.06 0.53
CA HIS A 29 -2.93 12.18 0.47
C HIS A 29 -2.24 11.50 1.65
N TRP A 30 -2.77 11.64 2.87
CA TRP A 30 -2.20 10.98 4.04
C TRP A 30 -2.23 9.45 3.92
N LEU A 31 -3.37 8.90 3.49
CA LEU A 31 -3.55 7.47 3.30
C LEU A 31 -2.65 6.93 2.18
N ALA A 32 -2.59 7.63 1.04
CA ALA A 32 -1.72 7.27 -0.07
C ALA A 32 -0.22 7.37 0.32
N GLY A 33 0.17 8.44 1.01
CA GLY A 33 1.55 8.63 1.49
C GLY A 33 1.99 7.51 2.44
N THR A 34 1.09 7.07 3.34
CA THR A 34 1.35 5.93 4.22
C THR A 34 1.56 4.64 3.44
N MET A 35 0.77 4.37 2.40
CA MET A 35 0.93 3.17 1.56
C MET A 35 2.26 3.17 0.79
N VAL A 36 2.67 4.32 0.26
CA VAL A 36 3.95 4.46 -0.45
C VAL A 36 5.11 4.25 0.52
N LEU A 37 5.07 4.91 1.68
CA LEU A 37 6.11 4.76 2.70
C LEU A 37 6.20 3.30 3.18
N PHE A 38 5.06 2.66 3.45
CA PHE A 38 5.00 1.26 3.84
C PHE A 38 5.62 0.34 2.78
N SER A 39 5.21 0.50 1.51
CA SER A 39 5.73 -0.31 0.41
C SER A 39 7.24 -0.13 0.24
N PHE A 40 7.71 1.12 0.33
CA PHE A 40 9.12 1.44 0.27
C PHE A 40 9.90 0.80 1.42
N LEU A 41 9.39 0.88 2.66
CA LEU A 41 10.02 0.26 3.82
C LEU A 41 10.11 -1.26 3.67
N ILE A 42 9.05 -1.93 3.19
CA ILE A 42 9.08 -3.38 2.94
C ILE A 42 10.13 -3.73 1.90
N LEU A 43 10.20 -3.00 0.78
CA LEU A 43 11.21 -3.23 -0.26
C LEU A 43 12.63 -2.94 0.24
N LEU A 44 12.80 -1.88 1.04
CA LEU A 44 14.09 -1.53 1.64
C LEU A 44 14.54 -2.62 2.62
N LEU A 45 13.65 -3.08 3.50
CA LEU A 45 13.93 -4.17 4.43
C LEU A 45 14.26 -5.45 3.67
N LEU A 46 13.41 -5.85 2.71
CA LEU A 46 13.65 -7.03 1.89
C LEU A 46 15.02 -6.93 1.20
N GLY A 47 15.31 -5.79 0.56
CA GLY A 47 16.61 -5.52 -0.04
C GLY A 47 17.74 -5.69 0.96
N LEU A 48 17.71 -5.00 2.11
CA LEU A 48 18.74 -5.10 3.16
C LEU A 48 18.95 -6.54 3.68
N PHE A 49 17.88 -7.35 3.76
CA PHE A 49 17.96 -8.76 4.17
C PHE A 49 18.37 -9.71 3.04
N ASP A 50 18.11 -9.35 1.78
CA ASP A 50 18.40 -10.16 0.58
C ASP A 50 19.88 -10.11 0.16
N HIS A 51 20.67 -9.14 0.66
CA HIS A 51 22.11 -9.01 0.38
C HIS A 51 22.98 -10.18 0.87
N ARG A 52 22.43 -11.19 1.56
CA ARG A 52 23.19 -12.33 2.10
C ARG A 52 22.89 -13.69 1.44
N LYS A 53 22.01 -13.78 0.44
CA LYS A 53 21.64 -15.08 -0.16
C LYS A 53 21.50 -15.04 -1.69
N GLN A 54 22.59 -14.71 -2.37
CA GLN A 54 22.84 -15.28 -3.70
C GLN A 54 24.00 -16.27 -3.58
N PRO A 55 23.79 -17.53 -3.13
CA PRO A 55 24.77 -18.56 -3.38
C PRO A 55 24.86 -18.72 -4.90
N LEU A 56 26.04 -18.44 -5.44
CA LEU A 56 26.39 -18.72 -6.84
C LEU A 56 25.87 -20.11 -7.19
N ARG A 57 24.86 -20.15 -8.06
CA ARG A 57 24.35 -21.39 -8.63
C ARG A 57 25.41 -21.88 -9.61
N GLN A 58 26.31 -22.75 -9.13
CA GLN A 58 27.07 -23.66 -9.98
C GLN A 58 26.14 -24.72 -10.53
#